data_AF-A0A422NTQ2-F1
#
_entry.id   AF-A0A422NTQ2-F1
#
_cell.length_a   1.000
_cell.length_b   1.000
_cell.length_c   1.000
_cell.angle_alpha   90.00
_cell.angle_beta   90.00
_cell.angle_gamma   90.00
#
_symmetry.space_group_name_H-M   'P 1'
#
loop_
_entity.id
_entity.type
_entity.pdbx_description
1 polymer ?
#
loop_
_entity_poly.entity_id
_entity_poly.type
_entity_poly.pdbx_seq_one_letter_code
_entity_poly.pdbx_strand_id
1 'polypeptide(L)'
;MPPSDEDQLRKSTFDTQGHSRPDVTSFSTPSQPFSQPSPSSLLLALVKDVALRRGVCSPAIPPEVVIAFENCVRRGTPMLKFVLHDAPHERFFMIKFLDPKVYGAEAGPVLCWYTNARSSTVRRYLPLANLIAAIDGGDGHPAVEKRMVRPGVIKGAAFNLKANYLGADHILQWHFSSPAGEEELLAVKLLCKKSYVAWRIVTEFFSKTGSVLMPSM
;
A
#
# COMPACT_ATOMS: atom_id res chain seq x y z
N MET A 1 37.93 44.99 -41.61
CA MET A 1 39.26 45.60 -41.82
C MET A 1 39.97 45.63 -40.48
N PRO A 2 41.29 45.38 -40.47
CA PRO A 2 41.85 44.08 -40.09
C PRO A 2 43.01 44.30 -39.06
N PRO A 3 44.15 43.59 -39.10
CA PRO A 3 44.44 42.22 -38.65
C PRO A 3 45.67 42.18 -37.71
N SER A 4 46.15 40.97 -37.36
CA SER A 4 47.54 40.50 -37.55
C SER A 4 47.82 39.34 -36.58
N ASP A 5 47.99 38.13 -37.12
CA ASP A 5 49.26 37.56 -37.61
C ASP A 5 50.20 37.25 -36.45
N GLU A 6 50.44 35.97 -36.19
CA GLU A 6 51.76 35.41 -36.52
C GLU A 6 51.73 33.87 -36.51
N ASP A 7 52.12 33.38 -37.68
CA ASP A 7 52.52 32.02 -38.02
C ASP A 7 53.79 31.57 -37.28
N GLN A 8 54.12 30.28 -37.52
CA GLN A 8 55.41 29.59 -37.34
C GLN A 8 55.47 28.70 -36.08
N LEU A 9 55.94 27.44 -36.12
CA LEU A 9 56.76 26.75 -37.09
C LEU A 9 56.86 25.25 -36.75
N ARG A 10 57.14 24.44 -37.78
CA ARG A 10 57.96 23.20 -37.77
C ARG A 10 57.39 21.84 -37.30
N LYS A 11 57.18 21.00 -38.33
CA LYS A 11 57.42 19.54 -38.37
C LYS A 11 58.77 19.15 -37.74
N SER A 12 58.82 17.99 -37.08
CA SER A 12 59.78 16.91 -37.42
C SER A 12 59.52 15.62 -36.63
N THR A 13 59.62 14.51 -37.34
CA THR A 13 59.59 13.09 -36.99
C THR A 13 60.74 12.68 -36.06
N PHE A 14 60.51 11.75 -35.12
CA PHE A 14 61.16 10.42 -35.02
C PHE A 14 60.77 9.67 -33.74
N ASP A 15 60.61 8.34 -33.88
CA ASP A 15 60.26 7.35 -32.87
C ASP A 15 61.16 7.33 -31.63
N THR A 16 60.60 7.04 -30.45
CA THR A 16 61.15 5.99 -29.57
C THR A 16 60.08 5.46 -28.60
N GLN A 17 59.94 4.14 -28.63
CA GLN A 17 59.14 3.27 -27.77
C GLN A 17 59.52 3.44 -26.29
N GLY A 18 58.57 3.86 -25.44
CA GLY A 18 58.72 3.95 -23.99
C GLY A 18 57.44 3.52 -23.30
N HIS A 19 57.49 2.35 -22.67
CA HIS A 19 56.40 1.73 -21.91
C HIS A 19 55.75 2.67 -20.89
N SER A 20 54.41 2.76 -20.91
CA SER A 20 53.56 2.92 -19.72
C SER A 20 52.10 2.67 -20.11
N ARG A 21 51.58 1.48 -19.79
CA ARG A 21 50.13 1.20 -19.81
C ARG A 21 49.46 2.07 -18.73
N PRO A 22 48.37 2.80 -19.01
CA PRO A 22 47.46 3.16 -17.95
C PRO A 22 46.63 1.92 -17.63
N ASP A 23 46.79 1.39 -16.42
CA ASP A 23 45.87 0.41 -15.85
C ASP A 23 44.47 1.03 -15.83
N VAL A 24 43.65 0.67 -16.82
CA VAL A 24 42.20 0.83 -16.74
C VAL A 24 41.74 -0.12 -15.65
N THR A 25 41.72 0.38 -14.42
CA THR A 25 41.02 -0.26 -13.31
C THR A 25 39.54 -0.19 -13.63
N SER A 26 39.05 -1.24 -14.28
CA SER A 26 37.63 -1.52 -14.37
C SER A 26 37.11 -1.75 -12.95
N PHE A 27 36.60 -0.69 -12.33
CA PHE A 27 35.76 -0.81 -11.15
C PHE A 27 34.43 -1.40 -11.59
N SER A 28 34.41 -2.72 -11.79
CA SER A 28 33.18 -3.49 -11.79
C SER A 28 32.66 -3.45 -10.35
N THR A 29 31.84 -2.45 -10.04
CA THR A 29 31.04 -2.48 -8.82
C THR A 29 30.20 -3.74 -8.90
N PRO A 30 30.34 -4.72 -7.97
CA PRO A 30 29.41 -5.81 -7.93
C PRO A 30 28.05 -5.21 -7.57
N SER A 31 27.18 -5.09 -8.56
CA SER A 31 25.76 -4.90 -8.33
C SER A 31 25.31 -6.10 -7.51
N GLN A 32 25.25 -5.93 -6.19
CA GLN A 32 24.61 -6.92 -5.33
C GLN A 32 23.24 -7.19 -5.95
N PRO A 33 22.90 -8.45 -6.27
CA PRO A 33 21.55 -8.75 -6.68
C PRO A 33 20.67 -8.30 -5.52
N PHE A 34 19.82 -7.28 -5.75
CA PHE A 34 18.78 -6.92 -4.81
C PHE A 34 17.97 -8.19 -4.59
N SER A 35 18.16 -8.81 -3.43
CA SER A 35 17.41 -9.99 -3.03
C SER A 35 15.95 -9.56 -2.95
N GLN A 36 15.15 -10.04 -3.89
CA GLN A 36 13.72 -9.76 -3.87
C GLN A 36 13.15 -10.25 -2.53
N PRO A 37 12.37 -9.43 -1.83
CA PRO A 37 11.80 -9.83 -0.55
C PRO A 37 10.86 -11.02 -0.78
N SER A 38 11.10 -12.12 -0.08
CA SER A 38 10.26 -13.30 -0.17
C SER A 38 8.96 -13.09 0.63
N PRO A 39 7.80 -13.48 0.08
CA PRO A 39 6.54 -13.37 0.80
C PRO A 39 6.51 -14.34 1.98
N SER A 40 5.96 -13.91 3.12
CA SER A 40 5.74 -14.83 4.24
C SER A 40 4.69 -15.90 3.89
N SER A 41 4.72 -17.02 4.61
CA SER A 41 3.70 -18.06 4.53
C SER A 41 2.29 -17.54 4.78
N LEU A 42 2.14 -16.53 5.66
CA LEU A 42 0.87 -15.87 5.91
C LEU A 42 0.37 -15.15 4.66
N LEU A 43 1.21 -14.33 4.03
CA LEU A 43 0.83 -13.61 2.82
C LEU A 43 0.45 -14.59 1.71
N LEU A 44 1.26 -15.63 1.48
CA LEU A 44 0.97 -16.68 0.49
C LEU A 44 -0.38 -17.37 0.77
N ALA A 45 -0.67 -17.70 2.03
CA ALA A 45 -1.93 -18.31 2.41
C ALA A 45 -3.12 -17.38 2.16
N LEU A 46 -3.01 -16.10 2.52
CA LEU A 46 -4.07 -15.10 2.31
C LEU A 46 -4.41 -14.98 0.82
N VAL A 47 -3.40 -14.84 -0.04
CA VAL A 47 -3.59 -14.71 -1.50
C VAL A 47 -4.23 -15.96 -2.09
N LYS A 48 -3.71 -17.14 -1.72
CA LYS A 48 -4.23 -18.41 -2.21
C LYS A 48 -5.70 -18.62 -1.81
N ASP A 49 -6.06 -18.33 -0.57
CA ASP A 49 -7.43 -18.54 -0.08
C ASP A 49 -8.41 -17.54 -0.70
N VAL A 50 -8.02 -16.25 -0.82
CA VAL A 50 -8.84 -15.24 -1.53
C VAL A 50 -9.06 -15.63 -2.99
N ALA A 51 -8.01 -16.08 -3.70
CA ALA A 51 -8.11 -16.53 -5.08
C ALA A 51 -9.04 -17.76 -5.22
N LEU A 52 -8.88 -18.75 -4.33
CA LEU A 52 -9.72 -19.95 -4.30
C LEU A 52 -11.20 -19.60 -4.12
N ARG A 53 -11.54 -18.72 -3.18
CA ARG A 53 -12.93 -18.29 -2.93
C ARG A 53 -13.53 -17.52 -4.09
N ARG A 54 -12.70 -16.85 -4.88
CA ARG A 54 -13.12 -16.16 -6.11
C ARG A 54 -13.14 -17.09 -7.33
N GLY A 55 -12.78 -18.37 -7.17
CA GLY A 55 -12.78 -19.34 -8.26
C GLY A 55 -11.68 -19.12 -9.29
N VAL A 56 -10.55 -18.50 -8.90
CA VAL A 56 -9.44 -18.18 -9.80
C VAL A 56 -8.12 -18.78 -9.33
N CYS A 57 -7.14 -18.86 -10.23
CA CYS A 57 -5.79 -19.24 -9.86
C CYS A 57 -5.13 -18.17 -8.98
N SER A 58 -4.28 -18.59 -8.05
CA SER A 58 -3.53 -17.66 -7.19
C SER A 58 -2.60 -16.81 -8.04
N PRO A 59 -2.73 -15.47 -8.02
CA PRO A 59 -1.85 -14.59 -8.79
C PRO A 59 -0.43 -14.56 -8.20
N ALA A 60 0.54 -14.17 -9.02
CA ALA A 60 1.86 -13.79 -8.53
C ALA A 60 1.74 -12.57 -7.60
N ILE A 61 2.59 -12.52 -6.56
CA ILE A 61 2.57 -11.44 -5.57
C ILE A 61 3.68 -10.44 -5.91
N PRO A 62 3.36 -9.21 -6.32
CA PRO A 62 4.36 -8.20 -6.65
C PRO A 62 5.25 -7.86 -5.44
N PRO A 63 6.54 -7.55 -5.64
CA PRO A 63 7.46 -7.20 -4.55
C PRO A 63 6.96 -6.05 -3.66
N GLU A 64 6.29 -5.05 -4.23
CA GLU A 64 5.71 -3.93 -3.49
C GLU A 64 4.61 -4.36 -2.53
N VAL A 65 3.82 -5.40 -2.89
CA VAL A 65 2.81 -5.98 -2.01
C VAL A 65 3.49 -6.71 -0.86
N VAL A 66 4.56 -7.45 -1.13
CA VAL A 66 5.36 -8.12 -0.09
C VAL A 66 5.92 -7.09 0.90
N ILE A 67 6.59 -6.05 0.40
CA ILE A 67 7.20 -4.99 1.22
C ILE A 67 6.13 -4.26 2.05
N ALA A 68 5.01 -3.88 1.44
CA ALA A 68 3.92 -3.19 2.12
C ALA A 68 3.29 -4.06 3.20
N PHE A 69 3.02 -5.33 2.88
CA PHE A 69 2.38 -6.25 3.80
C PHE A 69 3.26 -6.54 5.02
N GLU A 70 4.50 -6.99 4.80
CA GLU A 70 5.39 -7.42 5.88
C GLU A 70 5.75 -6.27 6.82
N ASN A 71 5.94 -5.06 6.28
CA ASN A 71 6.43 -3.93 7.07
C ASN A 71 5.33 -3.13 7.76
N CYS A 72 4.09 -3.14 7.25
CA CYS A 72 3.05 -2.20 7.71
C CYS A 72 1.69 -2.84 7.97
N VAL A 73 1.26 -3.81 7.17
CA VAL A 73 -0.11 -4.34 7.27
C VAL A 73 -0.20 -5.57 8.19
N ARG A 74 0.80 -6.46 8.14
CA ARG A 74 0.79 -7.77 8.83
C ARG A 74 0.49 -7.68 10.32
N ARG A 75 1.02 -6.67 11.01
CA ARG A 75 0.84 -6.48 12.46
C ARG A 75 -0.41 -5.70 12.83
N GLY A 76 -1.18 -5.22 11.86
CA GLY A 76 -2.27 -4.29 12.07
C GLY A 76 -1.81 -2.84 12.25
N THR A 77 -2.76 -1.91 12.22
CA THR A 77 -2.49 -0.47 12.27
C THR A 77 -3.65 0.29 12.94
N PRO A 78 -3.39 1.23 13.85
CA PRO A 78 -4.41 2.16 14.34
C PRO A 78 -4.81 3.14 13.23
N MET A 79 -6.11 3.30 13.01
CA MET A 79 -6.67 4.21 12.01
C MET A 79 -7.92 4.90 12.58
N LEU A 80 -8.23 6.08 12.05
CA LEU A 80 -9.47 6.77 12.38
C LEU A 80 -10.58 6.25 11.46
N LYS A 81 -11.52 5.50 12.02
CA LYS A 81 -12.68 4.99 11.29
C LYS A 81 -13.75 6.08 11.20
N PHE A 82 -14.25 6.35 10.00
CA PHE A 82 -15.39 7.24 9.80
C PHE A 82 -16.71 6.51 10.10
N VAL A 83 -17.66 7.25 10.67
CA VAL A 83 -19.02 6.80 10.97
C VAL A 83 -20.00 7.94 10.74
N LEU A 84 -21.23 7.62 10.31
CA LEU A 84 -22.18 8.62 9.82
C LEU A 84 -22.72 9.56 10.92
N HIS A 85 -22.85 9.06 12.14
CA HIS A 85 -23.53 9.75 13.23
C HIS A 85 -22.60 10.20 14.35
N ASP A 86 -21.30 9.97 14.25
CA ASP A 86 -20.34 10.29 15.31
C ASP A 86 -19.00 10.75 14.73
N ALA A 87 -18.11 11.29 15.58
CA ALA A 87 -16.77 11.68 15.17
C ALA A 87 -15.95 10.48 14.71
N PRO A 88 -14.99 10.67 13.79
CA PRO A 88 -14.02 9.65 13.48
C PRO A 88 -13.30 9.23 14.75
N HIS A 89 -13.23 7.92 14.99
CA HIS A 89 -12.65 7.37 16.21
C HIS A 89 -11.61 6.33 15.88
N GLU A 90 -10.60 6.23 16.75
CA GLU A 90 -9.52 5.27 16.56
C GLU A 90 -10.04 3.83 16.66
N ARG A 91 -9.62 3.00 15.72
CA ARG A 91 -9.77 1.54 15.74
C ARG A 91 -8.48 0.92 15.28
N PHE A 92 -8.23 -0.29 15.77
CA PHE A 92 -7.07 -1.06 15.36
C PHE A 92 -7.47 -2.07 14.29
N PHE A 93 -7.00 -1.86 13.06
CA PHE A 93 -7.33 -2.67 11.89
C PHE A 93 -6.28 -3.75 11.63
N MET A 94 -6.70 -4.91 11.18
CA MET A 94 -5.82 -6.05 10.88
C MET A 94 -6.41 -6.95 9.81
N ILE A 95 -5.54 -7.54 8.99
CA ILE A 95 -5.87 -8.68 8.13
C ILE A 95 -5.46 -9.97 8.84
N LYS A 96 -6.39 -10.92 8.99
CA LYS A 96 -6.12 -12.21 9.63
C LYS A 96 -6.98 -13.33 9.05
N PHE A 97 -6.68 -14.57 9.45
CA PHE A 97 -7.56 -15.72 9.25
C PHE A 97 -8.51 -15.88 10.43
N LEU A 98 -9.78 -16.17 10.12
CA LEU A 98 -10.73 -16.73 11.08
C LEU A 98 -10.58 -18.24 11.16
N ASP A 99 -10.70 -18.77 12.38
CA ASP A 99 -10.58 -20.21 12.65
C ASP A 99 -11.79 -20.97 12.08
N PRO A 100 -11.60 -21.93 11.16
CA PRO A 100 -12.65 -22.81 10.67
C PRO A 100 -13.47 -23.50 11.76
N LYS A 101 -12.84 -23.84 12.89
CA LYS A 101 -13.51 -24.54 14.00
C LYS A 101 -14.54 -23.66 14.71
N VAL A 102 -14.36 -22.34 14.65
CA VAL A 102 -15.22 -21.37 15.34
C VAL A 102 -16.22 -20.75 14.37
N TYR A 103 -15.79 -20.47 13.14
CA TYR A 103 -16.57 -19.66 12.18
C TYR A 103 -17.13 -20.46 11.00
N GLY A 104 -16.84 -21.77 10.89
CA GLY A 104 -17.41 -22.64 9.87
C GLY A 104 -17.21 -22.11 8.44
N ALA A 105 -18.30 -21.92 7.70
CA ALA A 105 -18.26 -21.43 6.31
C ALA A 105 -17.76 -19.97 6.19
N GLU A 106 -17.92 -19.16 7.23
CA GLU A 106 -17.43 -17.77 7.27
C GLU A 106 -15.93 -17.68 7.62
N ALA A 107 -15.31 -18.81 7.96
CA ALA A 107 -13.88 -18.84 8.20
C ALA A 107 -13.11 -18.46 6.94
N GLY A 108 -11.94 -17.86 7.10
CA GLY A 108 -11.10 -17.39 5.99
C GLY A 108 -10.41 -16.06 6.27
N PRO A 109 -9.74 -15.49 5.26
CA PRO A 109 -9.12 -14.17 5.30
C PRO A 109 -10.15 -13.05 5.48
N VAL A 110 -9.95 -12.22 6.50
CA VAL A 110 -10.82 -11.08 6.79
C VAL A 110 -9.99 -9.82 7.06
N LEU A 111 -10.51 -8.68 6.61
CA LEU A 111 -10.21 -7.38 7.19
C LEU A 111 -11.10 -7.21 8.42
N CYS A 112 -10.51 -6.90 9.56
CA CYS A 112 -11.24 -6.76 10.81
C CYS A 112 -10.69 -5.62 11.64
N TRP A 113 -11.45 -5.20 12.65
CA TRP A 113 -10.98 -4.19 13.59
C TRP A 113 -11.44 -4.40 15.02
N TYR A 114 -10.65 -3.84 15.92
CA TYR A 114 -10.86 -3.85 17.36
C TYR A 114 -11.02 -2.42 17.86
N THR A 115 -11.52 -2.26 19.09
CA THR A 115 -11.56 -0.94 19.75
C THR A 115 -10.15 -0.35 19.83
N ASN A 116 -9.15 -1.16 20.19
CA ASN A 116 -7.74 -0.82 20.22
C ASN A 116 -6.88 -2.10 20.08
N ALA A 117 -5.56 -1.97 19.99
CA ALA A 117 -4.63 -3.09 19.78
C ALA A 117 -4.60 -4.14 20.91
N ARG A 118 -5.08 -3.80 22.11
CA ARG A 118 -5.10 -4.69 23.29
C ARG A 118 -6.45 -5.36 23.50
N SER A 119 -7.46 -4.99 22.72
CA SER A 119 -8.81 -5.54 22.86
C SER A 119 -8.83 -7.00 22.40
N SER A 120 -9.44 -7.89 23.18
CA SER A 120 -9.62 -9.30 22.81
C SER A 120 -10.79 -9.53 21.85
N THR A 121 -11.79 -8.65 21.88
CA THR A 121 -13.02 -8.78 21.08
C THR A 121 -12.95 -7.98 19.80
N VAL A 122 -13.16 -8.67 18.67
CA VAL A 122 -13.30 -8.04 17.36
C VAL A 122 -14.66 -7.36 17.26
N ARG A 123 -14.70 -6.17 16.65
CA ARG A 123 -15.94 -5.42 16.43
C ARG A 123 -16.68 -5.82 15.16
N ARG A 124 -15.94 -6.14 14.09
CA ARG A 124 -16.49 -6.54 12.79
C ARG A 124 -15.47 -7.35 12.00
N TYR A 125 -15.97 -8.23 11.16
CA TYR A 125 -15.23 -8.99 10.16
C TYR A 125 -15.76 -8.65 8.77
N LEU A 126 -14.86 -8.40 7.83
CA LEU A 126 -15.18 -8.19 6.42
C LEU A 126 -14.34 -9.19 5.60
N PRO A 127 -14.96 -10.19 4.95
CA PRO A 127 -14.24 -11.18 4.14
C PRO A 127 -13.43 -10.50 3.04
N LEU A 128 -12.13 -10.78 2.97
CA LEU A 128 -11.28 -10.20 1.91
C LEU A 128 -11.68 -10.69 0.52
N ALA A 129 -12.27 -11.90 0.42
CA ALA A 129 -12.84 -12.39 -0.83
C ALA A 129 -13.90 -11.45 -1.40
N ASN A 130 -14.57 -10.67 -0.55
CA ASN A 130 -15.64 -9.75 -0.92
C ASN A 130 -15.15 -8.31 -1.17
N LEU A 131 -13.85 -8.02 -0.97
CA LEU A 131 -13.30 -6.70 -1.22
C LEU A 131 -13.27 -6.42 -2.73
N ILE A 132 -14.14 -5.54 -3.23
CA ILE A 132 -14.24 -5.26 -4.67
C ILE A 132 -13.44 -4.03 -5.10
N ALA A 133 -13.20 -3.07 -4.19
CA ALA A 133 -12.35 -1.91 -4.49
C ALA A 133 -11.64 -1.36 -3.25
N ALA A 134 -10.44 -0.82 -3.48
CA ALA A 134 -9.75 0.10 -2.58
C ALA A 134 -9.71 1.48 -3.26
N ILE A 135 -10.36 2.47 -2.65
CA ILE A 135 -10.61 3.79 -3.25
C ILE A 135 -9.81 4.85 -2.50
N ASP A 136 -9.07 5.65 -3.24
CA ASP A 136 -8.30 6.76 -2.68
C ASP A 136 -9.18 7.96 -2.33
N GLY A 137 -8.90 8.59 -1.20
CA GLY A 137 -9.58 9.80 -0.76
C GLY A 137 -10.92 9.52 -0.08
N GLY A 138 -11.60 10.61 0.29
CA GLY A 138 -12.87 10.57 1.02
C GLY A 138 -14.11 10.88 0.19
N ASP A 139 -13.92 11.23 -1.09
CA ASP A 139 -14.99 11.70 -1.95
C ASP A 139 -16.00 10.58 -2.21
N GLY A 140 -17.29 10.91 -2.25
CA GLY A 140 -18.38 9.95 -2.41
C GLY A 140 -18.71 9.13 -1.15
N HIS A 141 -17.96 9.26 -0.05
CA HIS A 141 -18.28 8.58 1.20
C HIS A 141 -19.15 9.44 2.12
N PRO A 142 -20.41 9.06 2.43
CA PRO A 142 -21.35 9.92 3.16
C PRO A 142 -20.83 10.39 4.53
N ALA A 143 -20.14 9.51 5.27
CA ALA A 143 -19.58 9.86 6.57
C ALA A 143 -18.37 10.82 6.50
N VAL A 144 -17.61 10.81 5.38
CA VAL A 144 -16.47 11.70 5.20
C VAL A 144 -16.97 13.07 4.74
N GLU A 145 -17.87 13.09 3.74
CA GLU A 145 -18.48 14.31 3.20
C GLU A 145 -19.18 15.12 4.29
N LYS A 146 -19.99 14.46 5.13
CA LYS A 146 -20.66 15.10 6.27
C LYS A 146 -19.69 15.76 7.25
N ARG A 147 -18.43 15.35 7.27
CA ARG A 147 -17.38 15.88 8.14
C ARG A 147 -16.42 16.83 7.43
N MET A 148 -16.48 16.93 6.10
CA MET A 148 -15.71 17.89 5.34
C MET A 148 -16.21 19.30 5.65
N VAL A 149 -15.32 20.15 6.16
CA VAL A 149 -15.66 21.54 6.53
C VAL A 149 -15.34 22.48 5.38
N ARG A 150 -14.26 22.17 4.66
CA ARG A 150 -13.80 22.83 3.43
C ARG A 150 -12.86 21.85 2.71
N PRO A 151 -12.53 22.09 1.43
CA PRO A 151 -11.60 21.24 0.71
C PRO A 151 -10.32 20.97 1.51
N GLY A 152 -9.98 19.70 1.69
CA GLY A 152 -8.79 19.27 2.43
C GLY A 152 -8.87 19.29 3.96
N VAL A 153 -10.00 19.68 4.57
CA VAL A 153 -10.13 19.77 6.04
C VAL A 153 -11.40 19.10 6.55
N ILE A 154 -11.22 18.21 7.53
CA ILE A 154 -12.25 17.38 8.13
C ILE A 154 -12.39 17.68 9.62
N LYS A 155 -13.62 17.70 10.12
CA LYS A 155 -13.92 17.82 11.55
C LYS A 155 -13.68 16.49 12.27
N GLY A 156 -12.69 16.47 13.17
CA GLY A 156 -12.36 15.34 14.02
C GLY A 156 -13.20 15.26 15.31
N ALA A 157 -12.74 14.46 16.27
CA ALA A 157 -13.34 14.39 17.61
C ALA A 157 -13.07 15.68 18.39
N ALA A 158 -14.08 16.17 19.13
CA ALA A 158 -13.91 17.31 20.01
C ALA A 158 -13.16 16.89 21.28
N PHE A 159 -12.21 17.71 21.73
CA PHE A 159 -11.52 17.50 23.00
C PHE A 159 -11.64 18.79 23.82
N ASN A 160 -12.08 18.68 25.08
CA ASN A 160 -12.33 19.83 25.96
C ASN A 160 -13.19 20.94 25.31
N LEU A 161 -14.32 20.56 24.70
CA LEU A 161 -15.26 21.47 24.00
C LEU A 161 -14.66 22.24 22.81
N LYS A 162 -13.41 21.95 22.40
CA LYS A 162 -12.79 22.51 21.20
C LYS A 162 -12.90 21.53 20.03
N ALA A 163 -13.37 22.02 18.89
CA ALA A 163 -13.37 21.25 17.66
C ALA A 163 -11.93 20.98 17.21
N ASN A 164 -11.60 19.72 16.99
CA ASN A 164 -10.36 19.34 16.34
C ASN A 164 -10.58 19.24 14.83
N TYR A 165 -9.58 19.65 14.05
CA TYR A 165 -9.61 19.59 12.60
C TYR A 165 -8.42 18.78 12.09
N LEU A 166 -8.69 17.90 11.14
CA LEU A 166 -7.73 17.00 10.54
C LEU A 166 -7.61 17.32 9.05
N GLY A 167 -6.43 17.10 8.48
CA GLY A 167 -6.30 17.10 7.03
C GLY A 167 -7.10 15.94 6.42
N ALA A 168 -7.63 16.15 5.22
CA ALA A 168 -8.29 15.11 4.42
C ALA A 168 -7.30 14.22 3.64
N ASP A 169 -6.01 14.30 3.96
CA ASP A 169 -4.96 13.44 3.45
C ASP A 169 -5.10 11.99 3.95
N HIS A 170 -4.52 11.05 3.20
CA HIS A 170 -4.38 9.65 3.64
C HIS A 170 -5.70 8.95 4.02
N ILE A 171 -6.80 9.33 3.37
CA ILE A 171 -8.07 8.63 3.48
C ILE A 171 -8.09 7.50 2.48
N LEU A 172 -8.50 6.33 2.94
CA LEU A 172 -8.68 5.13 2.14
C LEU A 172 -10.09 4.60 2.40
N GLN A 173 -10.78 4.21 1.34
CA GLN A 173 -12.07 3.53 1.44
C GLN A 173 -11.94 2.10 0.94
N TRP A 174 -12.65 1.19 1.60
CA TRP A 174 -12.78 -0.19 1.17
C TRP A 174 -14.23 -0.48 0.85
N HIS A 175 -14.45 -0.97 -0.36
CA HIS A 175 -15.77 -1.33 -0.84
C HIS A 175 -15.89 -2.85 -0.84
N PHE A 176 -16.84 -3.38 -0.07
CA PHE A 176 -17.12 -4.81 0.03
C PHE A 176 -18.51 -5.13 -0.52
N SER A 177 -18.61 -6.20 -1.31
CA SER A 177 -19.88 -6.77 -1.72
C SER A 177 -20.41 -7.76 -0.68
N SER A 178 -21.70 -7.73 -0.36
CA SER A 178 -22.38 -8.77 0.41
C SER A 178 -23.00 -9.82 -0.53
N PRO A 179 -23.05 -11.10 -0.15
CA PRO A 179 -23.82 -12.11 -0.86
C PRO A 179 -25.32 -11.76 -0.99
N ALA A 180 -25.84 -10.93 -0.08
CA ALA A 180 -27.23 -10.45 -0.11
C ALA A 180 -27.47 -9.29 -1.10
N GLY A 181 -26.43 -8.85 -1.84
CA GLY A 181 -26.50 -7.70 -2.72
C GLY A 181 -26.36 -6.34 -2.01
N GLU A 182 -26.20 -6.35 -0.69
CA GLU A 182 -25.84 -5.15 0.08
C GLU A 182 -24.37 -4.78 -0.15
N GLU A 183 -24.07 -3.50 -0.24
CA GLU A 183 -22.70 -3.00 -0.35
C GLU A 183 -22.27 -2.35 0.95
N GLU A 184 -21.09 -2.73 1.47
CA GLU A 184 -20.49 -2.08 2.64
C GLU A 184 -19.30 -1.24 2.20
N LEU A 185 -19.44 0.08 2.31
CA LEU A 185 -18.37 1.04 2.08
C LEU A 185 -17.81 1.54 3.41
N LEU A 186 -16.50 1.37 3.60
CA LEU A 186 -15.80 1.69 4.83
C LEU A 186 -14.66 2.68 4.56
N ALA A 187 -14.79 3.92 5.03
CA ALA A 187 -13.70 4.89 5.03
C ALA A 187 -12.89 4.91 6.34
N VAL A 188 -11.58 5.05 6.19
CA VAL A 188 -10.61 5.24 7.27
C VAL A 188 -9.60 6.34 6.90
N LYS A 189 -9.08 7.05 7.92
CA LYS A 189 -7.89 7.89 7.77
C LYS A 189 -6.71 7.24 8.47
N LEU A 190 -5.60 7.12 7.75
CA LEU A 190 -4.33 6.69 8.31
C LEU A 190 -3.53 7.89 8.82
N LEU A 191 -2.80 7.68 9.92
CA LEU A 191 -2.08 8.76 10.61
C LEU A 191 -0.73 9.10 9.96
N CYS A 192 -0.25 8.28 9.01
CA CYS A 192 0.98 8.56 8.29
C CYS A 192 0.93 8.07 6.84
N LYS A 193 1.70 8.74 5.98
CA LYS A 193 1.80 8.45 4.55
C LYS A 193 2.27 7.02 4.27
N LYS A 194 3.27 6.54 5.02
CA LYS A 194 3.84 5.20 4.83
C LYS A 194 2.80 4.10 5.03
N SER A 195 2.03 4.16 6.12
CA SER A 195 0.95 3.21 6.36
C SER A 195 -0.14 3.34 5.31
N TYR A 196 -0.51 4.56 4.92
CA TYR A 196 -1.51 4.78 3.87
C TYR A 196 -1.13 4.09 2.55
N VAL A 197 0.08 4.35 2.05
CA VAL A 197 0.58 3.73 0.82
C VAL A 197 0.60 2.20 0.95
N ALA A 198 1.07 1.67 2.08
CA ALA A 198 1.13 0.23 2.28
C ALA A 198 -0.25 -0.44 2.30
N TRP A 199 -1.20 0.12 3.04
CA TRP A 199 -2.57 -0.39 3.09
C TRP A 199 -3.27 -0.27 1.74
N ARG A 200 -3.05 0.83 1.00
CA ARG A 200 -3.56 0.97 -0.36
C ARG A 200 -3.04 -0.15 -1.26
N ILE A 201 -1.71 -0.30 -1.38
CA ILE A 201 -1.07 -1.32 -2.23
C ILE A 201 -1.63 -2.72 -1.94
N VAL A 202 -1.69 -3.09 -0.66
CA VAL A 202 -2.15 -4.44 -0.26
C VAL A 202 -3.63 -4.65 -0.55
N THR A 203 -4.49 -3.69 -0.18
CA THR A 203 -5.94 -3.84 -0.36
C THR A 203 -6.37 -3.69 -1.82
N GLU A 204 -5.65 -2.86 -2.60
CA GLU A 204 -5.81 -2.77 -4.05
C GLU A 204 -5.46 -4.10 -4.72
N PHE A 205 -4.33 -4.72 -4.35
CA PHE A 205 -3.95 -6.05 -4.84
C PHE A 205 -5.04 -7.10 -4.55
N PHE A 206 -5.49 -7.21 -3.30
CA PHE A 206 -6.57 -8.14 -2.96
C PHE A 206 -7.88 -7.84 -3.69
N SER A 207 -8.21 -6.57 -3.90
CA SER A 207 -9.43 -6.19 -4.63
C SER A 207 -9.41 -6.67 -6.08
N LYS A 208 -8.23 -6.67 -6.71
CA LYS A 208 -8.03 -7.07 -8.11
C LYS A 208 -7.76 -8.57 -8.31
N THR A 209 -7.61 -9.37 -7.25
CA THR A 209 -7.45 -10.83 -7.37
C THR A 209 -8.64 -11.43 -8.14
N GLY A 210 -8.39 -11.98 -9.32
CA GLY A 210 -9.44 -12.53 -10.20
C GLY A 210 -10.17 -11.52 -11.10
N SER A 211 -9.76 -10.26 -11.10
CA SER A 211 -10.20 -9.29 -12.10
C SER A 211 -9.40 -9.47 -13.39
N VAL A 212 -10.05 -9.29 -14.56
CA VAL A 212 -9.51 -9.48 -15.92
C VAL A 212 -8.28 -8.58 -16.21
N LEU A 213 -8.00 -7.60 -15.35
CA LEU A 213 -6.90 -6.63 -15.48
C LEU A 213 -5.57 -7.07 -14.85
N MET A 214 -5.46 -8.26 -14.28
CA MET A 214 -4.16 -8.78 -13.86
C MET A 214 -3.44 -9.33 -15.09
N PRO A 215 -2.23 -8.84 -15.44
CA PRO A 215 -1.47 -9.42 -16.54
C PRO A 215 -1.20 -10.88 -16.20
N SER A 216 -1.82 -11.78 -16.98
CA SER A 216 -1.44 -13.18 -17.04
C SER A 216 -0.02 -13.23 -17.56
N MET A 217 0.92 -13.65 -16.72
CA MET A 217 2.18 -14.22 -17.19
C MET A 217 2.02 -15.72 -17.30
#